data_AF-A0A1N7RJV6-F1
#
_entry.id   AF-A0A1N7RJV6-F1
#
_cell.length_a   1.000
_cell.length_b   1.000
_cell.length_c   1.000
_cell.angle_alpha   90.00
_cell.angle_beta   90.00
_cell.angle_gamma   90.00
#
_symmetry.space_group_name_H-M   'P 1'
#
loop_
_entity.id
_entity.type
_entity.pdbx_description
1 polymer ?
#
loop_
_entity_poly.entity_id
_entity_poly.type
_entity_poly.pdbx_seq_one_letter_code
_entity_poly.pdbx_strand_id
1 'polypeptide(L)' 'MLPVEIFRTLFAFGPDSPTPGNTNQWTIGASPNGTLQVPLTARYVRTGNVSAGSVKALATFTMSYQ' A
#
# COMPACT_ATOMS: atom_id res chain seq x y z
N MET A 1 -15.21 25.20 3.93
CA MET A 1 -14.56 23.98 4.48
C MET A 1 -15.05 22.81 3.64
N LEU A 2 -14.21 22.27 2.77
CA LEU A 2 -14.54 21.09 1.96
C LEU A 2 -14.26 19.83 2.80
N PRO A 3 -15.07 18.76 2.66
CA PRO A 3 -14.86 17.54 3.44
C PRO A 3 -13.58 16.85 2.98
N VAL A 4 -12.76 16.41 3.94
CA VAL A 4 -11.59 15.57 3.64
C VAL A 4 -12.09 14.16 3.36
N GLU A 5 -12.24 13.78 2.10
CA GLU A 5 -12.50 12.39 1.75
C GLU A 5 -11.22 11.57 1.97
N ILE A 6 -11.11 10.95 3.15
CA ILE A 6 -10.05 9.98 3.42
C ILE A 6 -10.48 8.63 2.83
N PHE A 7 -10.20 8.39 1.55
CA PHE A 7 -10.28 7.06 0.97
C PHE A 7 -9.19 6.15 1.58
N ARG A 8 -9.48 5.50 2.72
CA ARG A 8 -8.56 4.53 3.37
C ARG A 8 -8.75 3.14 2.79
N THR A 9 -8.39 2.94 1.53
CA THR A 9 -8.36 1.60 0.93
C THR A 9 -7.24 0.78 1.57
N LEU A 10 -7.53 -0.46 1.96
CA LEU A 10 -6.53 -1.39 2.48
C LEU A 10 -5.78 -2.06 1.33
N PHE A 11 -4.46 -2.08 1.41
CA PHE A 11 -3.61 -2.89 0.53
C PHE A 11 -3.13 -4.12 1.27
N ALA A 12 -3.34 -5.28 0.65
CA ALA A 12 -2.79 -6.54 1.11
C ALA A 12 -1.42 -6.76 0.47
N PHE A 13 -0.55 -7.51 1.16
CA PHE A 13 0.76 -7.85 0.62
C PHE A 13 0.64 -8.90 -0.49
N GLY A 14 1.56 -8.83 -1.46
CA GLY A 14 1.68 -9.78 -2.56
C GLY A 14 3.11 -10.28 -2.72
N PRO A 15 3.39 -11.04 -3.79
CA PRO A 15 4.76 -11.44 -4.15
C PRO A 15 5.67 -10.23 -4.38
N ASP A 16 6.95 -10.35 -3.98
CA ASP A 16 7.98 -9.40 -4.38
C ASP A 16 8.41 -9.69 -5.83
N SER A 17 7.61 -9.20 -6.79
CA SER A 17 7.83 -9.44 -8.22
C SER A 17 7.22 -8.33 -9.08
N PRO A 18 7.91 -7.89 -10.15
CA PRO A 18 7.38 -6.90 -11.09
C PRO A 18 6.50 -7.51 -12.19
N THR A 19 6.26 -8.83 -12.19
CA THR A 19 5.41 -9.50 -13.20
C THR A 19 3.98 -8.92 -13.16
N PRO A 20 3.42 -8.48 -14.30
CA PRO A 20 2.04 -8.01 -14.36
C PRO A 20 1.04 -9.08 -13.91
N GLY A 21 0.00 -8.66 -13.19
CA GLY A 21 -1.08 -9.54 -12.72
C GLY A 21 -0.77 -10.28 -11.41
N ASN A 22 0.30 -9.95 -10.70
CA ASN A 22 0.57 -10.52 -9.38
C ASN A 22 -0.59 -10.28 -8.39
N THR A 23 -0.83 -11.25 -7.50
CA THR A 23 -1.84 -11.13 -6.45
C THR A 23 -1.61 -9.86 -5.62
N ASN A 24 -2.69 -9.10 -5.39
CA ASN A 24 -2.69 -7.82 -4.68
C ASN A 24 -1.88 -6.69 -5.36
N GLN A 25 -1.56 -6.83 -6.65
CA GLN A 25 -1.10 -5.71 -7.47
C GLN A 25 -2.25 -4.71 -7.68
N TRP A 26 -1.91 -3.43 -7.75
CA TRP A 26 -2.83 -2.31 -7.91
C TRP A 26 -2.24 -1.26 -8.84
N THR A 27 -3.10 -0.60 -9.61
CA THR A 27 -2.71 0.43 -10.57
C THR A 27 -2.62 1.79 -9.89
N ILE A 28 -1.44 2.41 -9.94
CA ILE A 28 -1.19 3.75 -9.36
C ILE A 28 -1.49 4.90 -10.33
N GLY A 29 -1.64 4.61 -11.62
CA GLY A 29 -1.92 5.59 -12.69
C GLY A 29 -0.97 5.46 -13.89
N ALA A 30 -1.15 6.33 -14.88
CA ALA A 30 -0.22 6.45 -16.00
C ALA A 30 1.05 7.21 -15.59
N SER A 31 2.18 6.86 -16.19
CA SER A 31 3.45 7.54 -15.97
C SER A 31 3.37 9.01 -16.40
N PRO A 32 3.54 9.98 -15.48
CA PRO A 32 3.53 11.38 -15.85
C PRO A 32 4.89 11.80 -16.45
N ASN A 33 4.89 12.90 -17.20
CA ASN A 33 6.13 13.65 -17.47
C ASN A 33 6.51 14.43 -16.20
N GLY A 34 7.06 13.73 -15.21
CA GLY A 34 7.43 14.32 -13.92
C GLY A 34 7.26 13.34 -12.75
N THR A 35 7.14 13.90 -11.54
CA THR A 35 7.03 13.12 -10.31
C THR A 35 5.59 12.66 -10.05
N LEU A 36 5.40 11.36 -9.85
CA LEU A 36 4.15 10.80 -9.30
C LEU A 36 4.29 10.62 -7.79
N GLN A 37 3.41 11.27 -7.01
CA GLN A 37 3.36 11.07 -5.56
C GLN A 37 2.32 10.00 -5.20
N VAL A 38 2.76 8.97 -4.47
CA VAL A 38 1.90 7.88 -3.99
C VAL A 38 1.91 7.89 -2.45
N PRO A 39 1.00 8.64 -1.80
CA PRO A 39 0.99 8.74 -0.35
C PRO A 39 0.44 7.44 0.27
N LEU A 40 1.27 6.76 1.07
CA LEU A 40 0.91 5.55 1.78
C LEU A 40 1.00 5.76 3.30
N THR A 41 0.08 5.14 4.04
CA THR A 41 0.12 5.12 5.50
C THR A 41 0.06 3.70 6.02
N ALA A 42 0.89 3.36 7.01
CA ALA A 42 0.79 2.10 7.73
C ALA A 42 -0.20 2.22 8.91
N ARG A 43 -0.92 1.14 9.21
CA ARG A 43 -1.79 1.03 10.40
C ARG A 43 -1.79 -0.38 10.95
N TYR A 44 -2.02 -0.52 12.25
CA TYR A 44 -2.30 -1.81 12.86
C TYR A 44 -3.71 -2.28 12.50
N VAL A 45 -3.84 -3.55 12.14
CA VAL A 45 -5.13 -4.21 11.94
C VAL A 45 -5.23 -5.36 12.94
N ARG A 46 -6.19 -5.27 13.86
CA ARG A 46 -6.45 -6.28 14.88
C ARG A 46 -7.17 -7.48 14.24
N THR A 47 -6.55 -8.65 14.26
CA THR A 47 -7.14 -9.91 13.74
C THR A 47 -7.58 -10.88 14.85
N GLY A 48 -7.37 -10.53 16.12
CA GLY A 48 -7.69 -11.36 17.28
C GLY A 48 -7.46 -10.62 18.61
N ASN A 49 -7.31 -11.32 19.73
CA ASN A 49 -6.93 -10.70 21.00
C ASN A 49 -5.51 -10.10 20.92
N VAL A 50 -5.35 -8.86 21.37
CA VAL A 50 -4.08 -8.11 21.31
C VAL A 50 -3.59 -7.87 22.72
N SER A 51 -2.29 -8.08 22.95
CA SER A 51 -1.59 -7.77 24.21
C SER A 51 -0.57 -6.65 24.00
N ALA A 52 -0.09 -6.09 25.11
CA ALA A 52 0.95 -5.05 25.08
C ALA A 52 2.30 -5.63 24.61
N GLY A 53 3.07 -4.81 23.89
CA GLY A 53 4.39 -5.17 23.38
C GLY A 53 4.84 -4.26 22.24
N SER A 54 6.03 -4.53 21.69
CA SER A 54 6.59 -3.81 20.55
C SER A 54 6.38 -4.60 19.25
N VAL A 55 5.93 -3.91 18.21
CA VAL A 55 5.82 -4.49 16.85
C VAL A 55 6.89 -3.88 15.96
N LYS A 56 7.64 -4.73 15.26
CA LYS A 56 8.57 -4.35 14.21
C LYS A 56 8.12 -5.00 12.91
N ALA A 57 8.06 -4.24 11.83
CA ALA A 57 7.65 -4.72 10.53
C ALA A 57 8.54 -4.15 9.43
N LEU A 58 8.71 -4.90 8.35
CA LEU A 58 9.40 -4.52 7.14
C LEU A 58 8.45 -4.75 5.96
N ALA A 59 8.37 -3.80 5.05
CA ALA A 59 7.60 -3.90 3.81
C ALA A 59 8.48 -3.53 2.63
N THR A 60 8.37 -4.28 1.53
CA THR A 60 8.99 -3.95 0.24
C THR A 60 7.91 -3.46 -0.73
N PHE A 61 8.32 -2.60 -1.65
CA PHE A 61 7.45 -2.07 -2.71
C PHE A 61 8.10 -2.38 -4.06
N THR A 62 7.41 -3.18 -4.88
CA THR A 62 7.92 -3.61 -6.18
C THR A 62 7.17 -2.85 -7.28
N MET A 63 7.91 -2.12 -8.11
CA MET A 63 7.35 -1.35 -9.21
C MET A 63 7.33 -2.18 -10.49
N SER A 64 6.19 -2.15 -11.20
CA SER A 64 6.01 -2.75 -12.52
C SER A 64 5.63 -1.67 -13.51
N TYR A 65 6.28 -1.64 -14.67
CA TYR A 65 6.05 -0.67 -15.74
C TYR A 65 5.63 -1.44 -17.00
N GLN A 66 4.56 -0.98 -17.64
CA GLN A 66 3.96 -1.57 -18.84
C GLN A 66 3.63 -0.48 -19.85
#